data_AF-A0A8C8RP24-F1
#
_entry.id   AF-A0A8C8RP24-F1
#
_cell.length_a   1.000
_cell.length_b   1.000
_cell.length_c   1.000
_cell.angle_alpha   90.00
_cell.angle_beta   90.00
_cell.angle_gamma   90.00
#
_symmetry.space_group_name_H-M   'P 1'
#
loop_
_entity.id
_entity.type
_entity.pdbx_description
1 polymer ?
#
loop_
_entity_poly.entity_id
_entity_poly.type
_entity_poly.pdbx_seq_one_letter_code
_entity_poly.pdbx_strand_id
1 'polypeptide(L)'
;MSPSVLRGLVGSAVLCLTRAMSLCRVPAACGAGPSGGGSSSARWSPPWLRLLEVPGADPCRTNELLLLMPPPGAQEEPQPPRHHVVYFPGDVQNYRDVMACHPENFQWECWSLENVATILARRFPNSYVWVVKCSRMHLHKFSCYDNFVASNMFGAPEHTSDFGAFTHLHALLVNAFSITQNILLSQKSMHGFNKDAMIAVYKSKSVATTNGCPEAERERSCEHSDNSMNFGAASFTLIGFSKGCVVLNQLLYELKEAKKDKNTDAFIKNIRAIYWLDGGHSGGSNTWVTDPEVLKEFAQTGIAVHAHVTPYQVFDTMRSWIGKEHKKFVQILEEFGVQVNKLLHFADEIPSLDNHFRVHEVF
;
A
#
# COMPACT_ATOMS: atom_id res chain seq x y z
N MET A 1 -25.20 -61.45 -28.56
CA MET A 1 -25.30 -61.29 -27.10
C MET A 1 -23.97 -60.73 -26.60
N SER A 2 -23.99 -59.50 -26.06
CA SER A 2 -22.94 -58.93 -25.18
C SER A 2 -22.99 -59.63 -23.80
N PRO A 3 -21.99 -59.52 -22.87
CA PRO A 3 -21.45 -58.23 -22.39
C PRO A 3 -19.99 -58.17 -21.87
N SER A 4 -19.59 -56.92 -21.67
CA SER A 4 -18.53 -56.27 -20.87
C SER A 4 -18.53 -56.55 -19.35
N VAL A 5 -17.37 -56.46 -18.66
CA VAL A 5 -17.24 -55.92 -17.26
C VAL A 5 -15.86 -55.28 -16.98
N LEU A 6 -15.92 -54.16 -16.26
CA LEU A 6 -14.95 -53.19 -15.74
C LEU A 6 -14.28 -53.60 -14.40
N ARG A 7 -13.05 -53.11 -14.09
CA ARG A 7 -12.46 -52.82 -12.75
C ARG A 7 -10.98 -52.43 -12.93
N GLY A 8 -10.34 -51.46 -12.28
CA GLY A 8 -10.67 -50.53 -11.19
C GLY A 8 -9.35 -49.87 -10.72
N LEU A 9 -9.39 -48.59 -10.37
CA LEU A 9 -8.27 -47.78 -9.85
C LEU A 9 -7.65 -48.36 -8.57
N VAL A 10 -6.33 -48.20 -8.40
CA VAL A 10 -5.64 -48.29 -7.10
C VAL A 10 -4.97 -46.94 -6.81
N GLY A 11 -5.51 -46.22 -5.83
CA GLY A 11 -4.84 -45.11 -5.17
C GLY A 11 -3.94 -45.64 -4.04
N SER A 12 -2.79 -44.99 -3.82
CA SER A 12 -1.92 -45.24 -2.67
C SER A 12 -1.97 -44.07 -1.71
N ALA A 13 -2.40 -44.39 -0.49
CA ALA A 13 -2.33 -43.55 0.70
C ALA A 13 -0.89 -43.49 1.23
N VAL A 14 -0.47 -42.34 1.75
CA VAL A 14 0.74 -42.21 2.57
C VAL A 14 0.36 -41.77 3.98
N LEU A 15 0.94 -42.51 4.92
CA LEU A 15 0.63 -42.63 6.32
C LEU A 15 0.92 -41.38 7.18
N CYS A 16 0.04 -41.24 8.15
CA CYS A 16 0.12 -40.42 9.35
C CYS A 16 1.23 -40.92 10.29
N LEU A 17 2.04 -40.03 10.85
CA LEU A 17 2.89 -40.28 12.02
C LEU A 17 2.59 -39.22 13.07
N THR A 18 1.81 -39.62 14.07
CA THR A 18 1.52 -38.88 15.28
C THR A 18 2.68 -39.04 16.27
N ARG A 19 3.07 -37.95 16.94
CA ARG A 19 3.83 -38.02 18.19
C ARG A 19 3.13 -37.16 19.23
N ALA A 20 2.78 -37.79 20.35
CA ALA A 20 2.00 -37.22 21.43
C ALA A 20 2.87 -36.71 22.59
N MET A 21 2.24 -35.79 23.34
CA MET A 21 2.46 -35.37 24.72
C MET A 21 3.38 -34.18 24.98
N SER A 22 2.79 -33.06 25.44
CA SER A 22 2.67 -32.81 26.89
C SER A 22 1.78 -31.58 27.15
N LEU A 23 0.85 -31.72 28.10
CA LEU A 23 -0.07 -30.69 28.59
C LEU A 23 0.66 -29.70 29.48
N CYS A 24 0.59 -28.41 29.15
CA CYS A 24 0.85 -27.31 30.09
C CYS A 24 -0.23 -26.22 29.95
N ARG A 25 -1.24 -26.35 30.81
CA ARG A 25 -1.90 -25.31 31.62
C ARG A 25 -2.13 -23.93 30.97
N VAL A 26 -3.38 -23.72 30.58
CA VAL A 26 -4.03 -22.43 30.29
C VAL A 26 -4.02 -21.52 31.53
N PRO A 27 -3.74 -20.21 31.40
CA PRO A 27 -4.27 -19.21 32.30
C PRO A 27 -5.45 -18.45 31.67
N ALA A 28 -6.50 -18.44 32.49
CA ALA A 28 -7.72 -17.62 32.53
C ALA A 28 -7.88 -16.44 31.56
N ALA A 29 -9.09 -16.41 31.00
CA ALA A 29 -9.75 -15.23 30.46
C ALA A 29 -9.68 -14.03 31.41
N CYS A 30 -9.43 -12.84 30.85
CA CYS A 30 -9.71 -11.56 31.49
C CYS A 30 -10.62 -10.75 30.57
N GLY A 31 -11.72 -10.27 31.16
CA GLY A 31 -12.95 -9.89 30.50
C GLY A 31 -12.90 -8.66 29.60
N ALA A 32 -13.74 -8.70 28.58
CA ALA A 32 -14.16 -7.53 27.83
C ALA A 32 -15.10 -6.69 28.70
N GLY A 33 -14.59 -5.57 29.21
CA GLY A 33 -15.42 -4.42 29.59
C GLY A 33 -15.72 -3.56 28.36
N PRO A 34 -16.82 -2.78 28.35
CA PRO A 34 -17.22 -2.01 27.18
C PRO A 34 -16.28 -0.82 27.02
N SER A 35 -15.39 -0.87 26.03
CA SER A 35 -14.59 0.28 25.62
C SER A 35 -15.50 1.27 24.90
N GLY A 36 -15.76 2.39 25.59
CA GLY A 36 -16.44 3.55 25.05
C GLY A 36 -15.75 4.15 23.83
N GLY A 37 -16.53 4.90 23.05
CA GLY A 37 -16.10 5.58 21.83
C GLY A 37 -14.89 6.47 22.07
N GLY A 38 -13.75 6.06 21.52
CA GLY A 38 -12.54 6.85 21.41
C GLY A 38 -12.31 7.23 19.95
N SER A 39 -12.17 8.53 19.71
CA SER A 39 -11.91 9.19 18.42
C SER A 39 -10.89 8.45 17.54
N SER A 40 -11.25 8.26 16.25
CA SER A 40 -10.38 7.86 15.13
C SER A 40 -9.21 8.83 15.02
N SER A 41 -8.14 8.58 15.78
CA SER A 41 -7.02 9.50 15.91
C SER A 41 -5.71 8.77 15.64
N ALA A 42 -4.87 9.42 14.83
CA ALA A 42 -3.54 8.97 14.49
C ALA A 42 -2.73 8.63 15.75
N ARG A 43 -2.05 7.48 15.76
CA ARG A 43 -1.19 7.07 16.88
C ARG A 43 0.25 7.44 16.57
N TRP A 44 0.80 8.37 17.35
CA TRP A 44 2.21 8.75 17.30
C TRP A 44 3.05 7.73 18.09
N SER A 45 3.95 7.03 17.40
CA SER A 45 4.91 6.09 17.99
C SER A 45 6.29 6.37 17.38
N PRO A 46 7.09 7.29 17.95
CA PRO A 46 8.35 7.72 17.33
C PRO A 46 9.22 6.53 16.92
N PRO A 47 9.84 6.54 15.72
CA PRO A 47 9.85 7.61 14.72
C PRO A 47 8.66 7.61 13.73
N TRP A 48 7.62 6.81 13.98
CA TRP A 48 6.51 6.56 13.06
C TRP A 48 5.23 7.32 13.40
N LEU A 49 4.46 7.64 12.39
CA LEU A 49 3.08 8.09 12.52
C LEU A 49 2.14 7.14 11.77
N ARG A 50 1.23 6.47 12.51
CA ARG A 50 0.16 5.65 11.92
C ARG A 50 -1.09 6.51 11.72
N LEU A 51 -1.52 6.64 10.47
CA LEU A 51 -2.75 7.31 10.06
C LEU A 51 -3.78 6.23 9.71
N LEU A 52 -4.88 6.13 10.46
CA LEU A 52 -5.77 4.96 10.38
C LEU A 52 -6.80 5.03 9.24
N GLU A 53 -7.33 6.21 8.96
CA GLU A 53 -8.42 6.37 7.99
C GLU A 53 -8.17 7.61 7.14
N VAL A 54 -7.14 7.56 6.28
CA VAL A 54 -6.88 8.68 5.36
C VAL A 54 -7.80 8.54 4.15
N PRO A 55 -8.67 9.52 3.87
CA PRO A 55 -9.52 9.48 2.69
C PRO A 55 -8.73 9.74 1.40
N GLY A 56 -9.09 9.04 0.34
CA GLY A 56 -8.64 9.36 -1.02
C GLY A 56 -9.64 10.28 -1.74
N ALA A 57 -9.83 10.04 -3.04
CA ALA A 57 -10.71 10.87 -3.88
C ALA A 57 -12.20 10.75 -3.49
N ASP A 58 -12.63 9.54 -3.14
CA ASP A 58 -13.91 9.29 -2.49
C ASP A 58 -13.67 9.29 -0.96
N PRO A 59 -14.36 10.14 -0.18
CA PRO A 59 -14.23 10.17 1.28
C PRO A 59 -14.48 8.83 1.98
N CYS A 60 -15.27 7.93 1.36
CA CYS A 60 -15.55 6.60 1.87
C CYS A 60 -14.45 5.58 1.53
N ARG A 61 -13.60 5.86 0.52
CA ARG A 61 -12.44 5.04 0.18
C ARG A 61 -11.24 5.53 0.98
N THR A 62 -10.99 4.89 2.13
CA THR A 62 -9.91 5.24 3.04
C THR A 62 -8.83 4.16 3.09
N ASN A 63 -7.59 4.58 3.33
CA ASN A 63 -6.47 3.67 3.59
C ASN A 63 -5.78 4.01 4.92
N GLU A 64 -5.22 2.97 5.53
CA GLU A 64 -4.24 3.11 6.59
C GLU A 64 -2.87 3.45 5.99
N LEU A 65 -2.19 4.45 6.54
CA LEU A 65 -0.84 4.83 6.12
C LEU A 65 0.12 4.83 7.32
N LEU A 66 1.33 4.33 7.09
CA LEU A 66 2.46 4.54 7.99
C LEU A 66 3.38 5.60 7.37
N LEU A 67 3.65 6.66 8.12
CA LEU A 67 4.64 7.67 7.76
C LEU A 67 5.90 7.50 8.60
N LEU A 68 7.05 7.44 7.93
CA LEU A 68 8.36 7.73 8.52
C LEU A 68 8.88 9.05 7.96
N MET A 69 9.17 9.99 8.86
CA MET A 69 9.75 11.28 8.51
C MET A 69 11.28 11.22 8.44
N PRO A 70 11.91 12.07 7.61
CA PRO A 70 13.36 12.19 7.61
C PRO A 70 13.89 12.70 8.96
N PRO A 71 15.16 12.39 9.32
CA PRO A 71 15.76 12.85 10.57
C PRO A 71 15.78 14.38 10.73
N PRO A 72 15.57 14.91 11.95
CA PRO A 72 15.73 16.35 12.22
C PRO A 72 17.18 16.76 11.97
N GLY A 73 17.40 17.77 11.11
CA GLY A 73 18.75 18.28 10.78
C GLY A 73 19.19 18.08 9.33
N ALA A 74 18.43 17.33 8.52
CA ALA A 74 18.68 17.17 7.08
C ALA A 74 18.25 18.38 6.21
N GLN A 75 17.92 19.52 6.83
CA GLN A 75 17.46 20.73 6.14
C GLN A 75 18.55 21.81 6.19
N GLU A 76 19.50 21.74 5.27
CA GLU A 76 20.33 22.91 4.92
C GLU A 76 19.57 23.75 3.88
N GLU A 77 19.60 25.08 4.04
CA GLU A 77 19.06 26.04 3.07
C GLU A 77 20.01 26.16 1.85
N PRO A 78 19.51 26.26 0.60
CA PRO A 78 18.11 26.33 0.19
C PRO A 78 17.46 24.94 0.18
N GLN A 79 16.25 24.82 0.74
CA GLN A 79 15.60 23.52 0.91
C GLN A 79 15.35 22.84 -0.44
N PRO A 80 16.00 21.71 -0.74
CA PRO A 80 15.71 20.97 -1.95
C PRO A 80 14.25 20.52 -1.97
N PRO A 81 13.67 20.28 -3.16
CA PRO A 81 12.30 19.80 -3.25
C PRO A 81 12.12 18.51 -2.44
N ARG A 82 11.08 18.47 -1.59
CA ARG A 82 10.82 17.32 -0.71
C ARG A 82 10.62 16.06 -1.55
N HIS A 83 11.41 15.01 -1.26
CA HIS A 83 11.24 13.71 -1.90
C HIS A 83 10.34 12.80 -1.06
N HIS A 84 9.40 12.14 -1.72
CA HIS A 84 8.41 11.25 -1.13
C HIS A 84 8.54 9.86 -1.75
N VAL A 85 8.81 8.86 -0.93
CA VAL A 85 8.79 7.46 -1.32
C VAL A 85 7.45 6.87 -0.91
N VAL A 86 6.68 6.37 -1.88
CA VAL A 86 5.37 5.75 -1.64
C VAL A 86 5.50 4.26 -1.89
N TYR A 87 5.26 3.46 -0.87
CA TYR A 87 5.45 2.02 -0.86
C TYR A 87 4.11 1.29 -0.70
N PHE A 88 3.86 0.33 -1.58
CA PHE A 88 2.74 -0.59 -1.57
C PHE A 88 3.23 -1.99 -1.18
N PRO A 89 2.94 -2.47 0.05
CA PRO A 89 3.37 -3.77 0.55
C PRO A 89 2.80 -4.98 -0.21
N GLY A 90 3.43 -6.12 0.01
CA GLY A 90 3.00 -7.42 -0.50
C GLY A 90 2.09 -8.19 0.45
N ASP A 91 1.69 -9.39 0.00
CA ASP A 91 1.07 -10.39 0.87
C ASP A 91 1.93 -10.64 2.12
N VAL A 92 1.30 -11.11 3.21
CA VAL A 92 1.89 -11.37 4.54
C VAL A 92 2.32 -10.11 5.31
N GLN A 93 2.83 -9.07 4.64
CA GLN A 93 3.32 -7.86 5.31
C GLN A 93 2.20 -7.12 6.04
N ASN A 94 2.44 -6.83 7.31
CA ASN A 94 1.52 -6.06 8.15
C ASN A 94 2.31 -5.33 9.24
N TYR A 95 1.62 -4.57 10.08
CA TYR A 95 2.27 -3.94 11.24
C TYR A 95 2.90 -5.00 12.14
N ARG A 96 4.02 -4.64 12.75
CA ARG A 96 4.82 -5.54 13.57
C ARG A 96 4.02 -6.25 14.66
N ASP A 97 3.17 -5.51 15.38
CA ASP A 97 2.29 -6.03 16.43
C ASP A 97 1.27 -7.05 15.91
N VAL A 98 0.77 -6.86 14.68
CA VAL A 98 -0.14 -7.82 14.03
C VAL A 98 0.61 -9.07 13.60
N MET A 99 1.80 -8.90 13.00
CA MET A 99 2.61 -10.03 12.54
C MET A 99 3.12 -10.88 13.70
N ALA A 100 3.60 -10.27 14.78
CA ALA A 100 4.13 -10.98 15.96
C ALA A 100 3.08 -11.87 16.63
N CYS A 101 1.79 -11.50 16.56
CA CYS A 101 0.69 -12.28 17.10
C CYS A 101 0.13 -13.33 16.13
N HIS A 102 0.59 -13.37 14.87
CA HIS A 102 0.01 -14.24 13.85
C HIS A 102 0.58 -15.67 13.94
N PRO A 103 -0.25 -16.74 13.94
CA PRO A 103 0.21 -18.11 14.18
C PRO A 103 1.24 -18.63 13.15
N GLU A 104 1.11 -18.25 11.88
CA GLU A 104 2.04 -18.67 10.81
C GLU A 104 3.05 -17.58 10.38
N ASN A 105 2.61 -16.32 10.32
CA ASN A 105 3.35 -15.22 9.71
C ASN A 105 4.34 -14.53 10.67
N PHE A 106 4.36 -14.88 11.97
CA PHE A 106 5.29 -14.29 12.94
C PHE A 106 6.77 -14.47 12.55
N GLN A 107 7.09 -15.55 11.85
CA GLN A 107 8.45 -15.80 11.33
C GLN A 107 8.93 -14.72 10.34
N TRP A 108 8.00 -13.97 9.73
CA TRP A 108 8.29 -12.89 8.79
C TRP A 108 8.21 -11.50 9.44
N GLU A 109 8.14 -11.41 10.78
CA GLU A 109 8.04 -10.13 11.52
C GLU A 109 9.14 -9.13 11.14
N CYS A 110 10.34 -9.62 10.78
CA CYS A 110 11.43 -8.76 10.31
C CYS A 110 11.06 -7.94 9.06
N TRP A 111 10.06 -8.37 8.28
CA TRP A 111 9.53 -7.68 7.10
C TRP A 111 8.25 -6.88 7.37
N SER A 112 8.00 -6.49 8.63
CA SER A 112 6.87 -5.63 8.99
C SER A 112 6.93 -4.27 8.28
N LEU A 113 5.79 -3.58 8.22
CA LEU A 113 5.69 -2.26 7.56
C LEU A 113 6.70 -1.26 8.12
N GLU A 114 6.94 -1.26 9.43
CA GLU A 114 7.92 -0.39 10.09
C GLU A 114 9.36 -0.72 9.69
N ASN A 115 9.72 -2.00 9.65
CA ASN A 115 11.07 -2.41 9.30
C ASN A 115 11.37 -2.12 7.82
N VAL A 116 10.40 -2.38 6.94
CA VAL A 116 10.54 -2.04 5.51
C VAL A 116 10.63 -0.54 5.30
N ALA A 117 9.81 0.26 6.01
CA ALA A 117 9.94 1.72 5.98
C ALA A 117 11.35 2.19 6.43
N THR A 118 11.95 1.51 7.43
CA THR A 118 13.35 1.76 7.84
C THR A 118 14.34 1.46 6.71
N ILE A 119 14.18 0.32 6.04
CA ILE A 119 15.04 -0.09 4.91
C ILE A 119 14.95 0.94 3.79
N LEU A 120 13.73 1.37 3.43
CA LEU A 120 13.48 2.38 2.41
C LEU A 120 14.09 3.74 2.79
N ALA A 121 14.00 4.17 4.05
CA ALA A 121 14.60 5.44 4.48
C ALA A 121 16.13 5.45 4.42
N ARG A 122 16.79 4.29 4.55
CA ARG A 122 18.24 4.17 4.34
C ARG A 122 18.60 4.28 2.86
N ARG A 123 17.77 3.72 1.99
CA ARG A 123 17.95 3.74 0.53
C ARG A 123 17.66 5.09 -0.10
N PHE A 124 16.64 5.79 0.42
CA PHE A 124 16.22 7.11 0.01
C PHE A 124 16.43 8.09 1.17
N PRO A 125 17.68 8.47 1.46
CA PRO A 125 17.97 9.36 2.57
C PRO A 125 17.23 10.70 2.40
N ASN A 126 16.91 11.35 3.53
CA ASN A 126 16.24 12.65 3.58
C ASN A 126 14.84 12.69 2.94
N SER A 127 14.22 11.53 2.72
CA SER A 127 12.90 11.41 2.09
C SER A 127 11.81 11.10 3.12
N TYR A 128 10.58 11.48 2.82
CA TYR A 128 9.40 11.00 3.55
C TYR A 128 9.02 9.63 3.00
N VAL A 129 8.89 8.62 3.86
CA VAL A 129 8.45 7.28 3.46
C VAL A 129 7.01 7.06 3.88
N TRP A 130 6.14 6.86 2.89
CA TRP A 130 4.73 6.58 3.05
C TRP A 130 4.47 5.12 2.69
N VAL A 131 4.08 4.31 3.66
CA VAL A 131 3.61 2.94 3.40
C VAL A 131 2.09 2.98 3.33
N VAL A 132 1.53 2.67 2.17
CA VAL A 132 0.08 2.62 1.94
C VAL A 132 -0.39 1.18 2.13
N LYS A 133 -0.99 0.88 3.27
CA LYS A 133 -1.51 -0.45 3.56
C LYS A 133 -2.72 -0.73 2.68
N CYS A 134 -2.84 -1.97 2.20
CA CYS A 134 -4.00 -2.43 1.45
C CYS A 134 -5.30 -2.25 2.27
N SER A 135 -6.40 -1.90 1.60
CA SER A 135 -7.68 -1.61 2.26
C SER A 135 -8.29 -2.85 2.92
N ARG A 136 -7.97 -4.05 2.44
CA ARG A 136 -8.42 -5.32 3.02
C ARG A 136 -7.30 -6.36 3.04
N MET A 137 -7.17 -7.07 4.16
CA MET A 137 -6.28 -8.24 4.31
C MET A 137 -7.13 -9.52 4.39
N HIS A 138 -7.29 -10.23 3.27
CA HIS A 138 -8.07 -11.46 3.23
C HIS A 138 -7.31 -12.62 3.87
N LEU A 139 -7.99 -13.41 4.70
CA LEU A 139 -7.41 -14.52 5.49
C LEU A 139 -6.14 -14.11 6.28
N HIS A 140 -6.05 -12.83 6.67
CA HIS A 140 -4.89 -12.26 7.36
C HIS A 140 -3.55 -12.44 6.61
N LYS A 141 -3.59 -12.70 5.29
CA LYS A 141 -2.43 -13.06 4.49
C LYS A 141 -2.41 -12.37 3.13
N PHE A 142 -3.54 -12.32 2.43
CA PHE A 142 -3.61 -11.78 1.08
C PHE A 142 -3.99 -10.30 1.09
N SER A 143 -3.14 -9.46 0.54
CA SER A 143 -3.41 -8.04 0.39
C SER A 143 -4.41 -7.81 -0.74
N CYS A 144 -5.41 -6.98 -0.48
CA CYS A 144 -6.42 -6.59 -1.46
C CYS A 144 -6.45 -5.06 -1.53
N TYR A 145 -6.01 -4.53 -2.67
CA TYR A 145 -5.95 -3.10 -2.96
C TYR A 145 -7.26 -2.63 -3.58
N ASP A 146 -8.38 -2.94 -2.93
CA ASP A 146 -9.73 -2.69 -3.44
C ASP A 146 -10.02 -1.20 -3.68
N ASN A 147 -9.27 -0.31 -3.02
CA ASN A 147 -9.33 1.14 -3.25
C ASN A 147 -8.45 1.63 -4.41
N PHE A 148 -7.68 0.76 -5.06
CA PHE A 148 -6.85 1.13 -6.20
C PHE A 148 -7.21 0.34 -7.44
N VAL A 149 -7.69 -0.89 -7.32
CA VAL A 149 -8.01 -1.75 -8.44
C VAL A 149 -9.16 -2.69 -8.09
N ALA A 150 -10.06 -2.94 -9.05
CA ALA A 150 -11.07 -3.98 -8.90
C ALA A 150 -10.38 -5.33 -8.72
N SER A 151 -10.82 -6.13 -7.75
CA SER A 151 -10.14 -7.37 -7.44
C SER A 151 -11.08 -8.46 -6.95
N ASN A 152 -10.69 -9.73 -7.15
CA ASN A 152 -11.43 -10.86 -6.60
C ASN A 152 -11.20 -11.01 -5.08
N MET A 153 -11.79 -12.04 -4.45
CA MET A 153 -11.64 -12.26 -3.00
C MET A 153 -10.20 -12.34 -2.50
N PHE A 154 -9.26 -12.80 -3.33
CA PHE A 154 -7.83 -12.95 -3.01
C PHE A 154 -6.99 -11.77 -3.50
N GLY A 155 -7.59 -10.68 -3.97
CA GLY A 155 -6.87 -9.53 -4.47
C GLY A 155 -6.21 -9.75 -5.83
N ALA A 156 -6.67 -10.70 -6.65
CA ALA A 156 -6.21 -10.77 -8.04
C ALA A 156 -6.90 -9.64 -8.83
N PRO A 157 -6.14 -8.79 -9.55
CA PRO A 157 -6.67 -7.56 -10.13
C PRO A 157 -7.43 -7.81 -11.44
N GLU A 158 -8.41 -6.96 -11.70
CA GLU A 158 -9.01 -6.71 -13.00
C GLU A 158 -8.75 -5.25 -13.35
N HIS A 159 -7.82 -5.02 -14.28
CA HIS A 159 -7.36 -3.68 -14.62
C HIS A 159 -8.30 -2.98 -15.59
N THR A 160 -8.60 -1.71 -15.34
CA THR A 160 -9.39 -0.84 -16.23
C THR A 160 -8.70 0.50 -16.46
N SER A 161 -9.14 1.28 -17.45
CA SER A 161 -8.56 2.60 -17.74
C SER A 161 -9.16 3.74 -16.91
N ASP A 162 -10.18 3.48 -16.09
CA ASP A 162 -11.06 4.50 -15.50
C ASP A 162 -11.42 4.25 -14.02
N PHE A 163 -10.69 3.38 -13.31
CA PHE A 163 -10.97 3.09 -11.90
C PHE A 163 -10.69 4.28 -10.96
N GLY A 164 -9.80 5.19 -11.36
CA GLY A 164 -9.45 6.42 -10.63
C GLY A 164 -8.37 6.20 -9.56
N ALA A 165 -7.49 5.23 -9.75
CA ALA A 165 -6.34 4.95 -8.89
C ALA A 165 -5.40 6.16 -8.75
N PHE A 166 -5.15 6.90 -9.84
CA PHE A 166 -4.30 8.11 -9.76
C PHE A 166 -4.94 9.22 -8.93
N THR A 167 -6.21 9.54 -9.20
CA THR A 167 -6.96 10.55 -8.45
C THR A 167 -7.04 10.17 -6.98
N HIS A 168 -7.29 8.88 -6.69
CA HIS A 168 -7.31 8.35 -5.35
C HIS A 168 -5.94 8.50 -4.66
N LEU A 169 -4.84 8.11 -5.31
CA LEU A 169 -3.48 8.23 -4.75
C LEU A 169 -3.13 9.69 -4.44
N HIS A 170 -3.39 10.59 -5.38
CA HIS A 170 -3.08 12.01 -5.21
C HIS A 170 -3.83 12.60 -4.01
N ALA A 171 -5.15 12.40 -3.96
CA ALA A 171 -5.97 12.86 -2.84
C ALA A 171 -5.55 12.24 -1.50
N LEU A 172 -5.23 10.93 -1.50
CA LEU A 172 -4.78 10.20 -0.32
C LEU A 172 -3.51 10.83 0.27
N LEU A 173 -2.52 11.13 -0.57
CA LEU A 173 -1.29 11.76 -0.13
C LEU A 173 -1.52 13.19 0.35
N VAL A 174 -2.33 14.00 -0.35
CA VAL A 174 -2.66 15.39 0.06
C VAL A 174 -3.27 15.36 1.47
N ASN A 175 -4.26 14.49 1.68
CA ASN A 175 -4.95 14.36 2.94
C ASN A 175 -4.02 13.85 4.05
N ALA A 176 -3.19 12.85 3.76
CA ALA A 176 -2.19 12.33 4.71
C ALA A 176 -1.20 13.42 5.15
N PHE A 177 -0.74 14.24 4.20
CA PHE A 177 0.18 15.33 4.48
C PHE A 177 -0.48 16.42 5.34
N SER A 178 -1.70 16.83 4.99
CA SER A 178 -2.49 17.80 5.76
C SER A 178 -2.71 17.34 7.21
N ILE A 179 -3.13 16.08 7.39
CA ILE A 179 -3.30 15.47 8.73
C ILE A 179 -1.98 15.50 9.50
N THR A 180 -0.87 15.12 8.85
CA THR A 180 0.46 15.12 9.46
C THR A 180 0.87 16.53 9.92
N GLN A 181 0.68 17.56 9.09
CA GLN A 181 1.02 18.94 9.45
C GLN A 181 0.21 19.41 10.67
N ASN A 182 -1.09 19.12 10.70
CA ASN A 182 -1.94 19.47 11.84
C ASN A 182 -1.47 18.80 13.13
N ILE A 183 -1.07 17.53 13.08
CA ILE A 183 -0.51 16.80 14.22
C ILE A 183 0.78 17.48 14.69
N LEU A 184 1.72 17.77 13.80
CA LEU A 184 3.00 18.42 14.13
C LEU A 184 2.82 19.83 14.71
N LEU A 185 1.88 20.62 14.18
CA LEU A 185 1.57 21.96 14.68
C LEU A 185 0.95 21.92 16.08
N SER A 186 0.02 20.99 16.32
CA SER A 186 -0.61 20.81 17.64
C SER A 186 0.41 20.41 18.72
N GLN A 187 1.43 19.62 18.37
CA GLN A 187 2.50 19.22 19.29
C GLN A 187 3.43 20.37 19.66
N LYS A 188 3.72 21.29 18.73
CA LYS A 188 4.50 22.51 19.00
C LYS A 188 3.75 23.49 19.92
N SER A 189 2.43 23.59 19.75
CA SER A 189 1.55 24.38 20.63
C SER A 189 1.53 23.82 22.06
N MET A 190 1.47 22.50 22.23
CA MET A 190 1.46 21.84 23.55
C MET A 190 2.78 21.97 24.33
N HIS A 191 3.92 22.12 23.66
CA HIS A 191 5.23 22.33 24.31
C HIS A 191 5.55 23.82 24.56
N GLY A 192 4.66 24.74 24.19
CA GLY A 192 4.86 26.19 24.27
C GLY A 192 4.13 26.92 25.41
N PHE A 193 3.34 26.24 26.25
CA PHE A 193 2.68 26.88 27.38
C PHE A 193 3.57 26.90 28.62
N ASN A 194 4.30 28.00 28.77
CA ASN A 194 4.78 28.45 30.06
C ASN A 194 3.59 28.87 30.94
N LYS A 195 3.73 28.71 32.26
CA LYS A 195 2.71 29.00 33.27
C LYS A 195 2.14 30.41 33.12
N ASP A 196 0.84 30.53 33.44
CA ASP A 196 0.04 31.75 33.61
C ASP A 196 -0.84 32.16 32.41
N ALA A 197 -1.98 31.49 32.26
CA ALA A 197 -3.28 32.15 32.02
C ALA A 197 -4.43 31.13 32.08
N MET A 198 -5.22 31.21 33.15
CA MET A 198 -6.54 30.59 33.27
C MET A 198 -7.60 31.60 32.78
N ILE A 199 -8.76 31.08 32.32
CA ILE A 199 -10.05 31.78 32.04
C ILE A 199 -10.14 32.28 30.57
N ALA A 200 -11.11 31.94 29.72
CA ALA A 200 -12.51 31.58 29.95
C ALA A 200 -13.01 30.49 29.00
N VAL A 201 -13.69 29.52 29.61
CA VAL A 201 -14.52 28.47 29.00
C VAL A 201 -15.74 29.11 28.33
N TYR A 202 -16.00 28.71 27.08
CA TYR A 202 -17.21 29.05 26.31
C TYR A 202 -18.47 28.69 27.10
N LYS A 203 -19.20 29.70 27.58
CA LYS A 203 -20.56 29.55 28.10
C LYS A 203 -21.54 29.36 26.95
N SER A 204 -22.14 28.18 26.94
CA SER A 204 -23.56 27.84 26.72
C SER A 204 -24.40 28.70 25.78
N LYS A 205 -25.05 28.03 24.82
CA LYS A 205 -26.51 28.15 24.66
C LYS A 205 -27.14 26.77 24.42
N SER A 206 -27.82 26.28 25.45
CA SER A 206 -28.90 25.29 25.43
C SER A 206 -30.22 25.95 25.02
N VAL A 207 -31.05 25.30 24.19
CA VAL A 207 -32.54 25.29 24.30
C VAL A 207 -33.08 24.01 23.64
N ALA A 208 -34.12 23.44 24.26
CA ALA A 208 -34.75 22.15 23.99
C ALA A 208 -36.07 22.23 23.17
N THR A 209 -36.42 21.09 22.55
CA THR A 209 -37.77 20.53 22.21
C THR A 209 -38.80 21.32 21.40
N THR A 210 -39.27 20.78 20.24
CA THR A 210 -40.53 20.01 20.05
C THR A 210 -40.93 19.88 18.55
N ASN A 211 -41.42 18.68 18.18
CA ASN A 211 -42.45 18.31 17.17
C ASN A 211 -42.36 18.66 15.67
N GLY A 212 -42.46 17.59 14.84
CA GLY A 212 -43.33 17.55 13.63
C GLY A 212 -42.65 17.71 12.25
N CYS A 213 -42.62 16.63 11.46
CA CYS A 213 -42.44 16.61 10.00
C CYS A 213 -43.69 17.20 9.28
N PRO A 214 -43.63 17.71 8.02
CA PRO A 214 -43.04 17.02 6.86
C PRO A 214 -42.30 17.85 5.78
N GLU A 215 -41.62 17.08 4.93
CA GLU A 215 -41.00 17.31 3.61
C GLU A 215 -41.00 18.73 2.99
N ALA A 216 -39.79 19.21 2.67
CA ALA A 216 -39.50 19.94 1.42
C ALA A 216 -37.97 19.95 1.19
N GLU A 217 -37.61 19.70 -0.07
CA GLU A 217 -36.27 19.72 -0.65
C GLU A 217 -35.46 20.95 -0.22
N ARG A 218 -34.23 20.73 0.26
CA ARG A 218 -33.19 21.76 0.25
C ARG A 218 -31.83 21.10 0.06
N GLU A 219 -31.34 21.22 -1.17
CA GLU A 219 -29.95 21.06 -1.55
C GLU A 219 -29.07 21.81 -0.54
N ARG A 220 -28.25 21.05 0.18
CA ARG A 220 -27.21 21.61 1.03
C ARG A 220 -25.96 21.72 0.18
N SER A 221 -25.76 22.90 -0.39
CA SER A 221 -24.47 23.29 -0.98
C SER A 221 -23.43 23.26 0.13
N CYS A 222 -22.67 22.17 0.21
CA CYS A 222 -21.47 22.10 1.02
C CYS A 222 -20.44 23.01 0.34
N GLU A 223 -20.16 24.16 0.96
CA GLU A 223 -19.09 25.04 0.53
C GLU A 223 -17.79 24.23 0.46
N HIS A 224 -17.31 24.03 -0.77
CA HIS A 224 -16.05 23.39 -1.06
C HIS A 224 -14.97 24.33 -0.54
N SER A 225 -14.43 24.05 0.63
CA SER A 225 -13.19 24.69 1.05
C SER A 225 -12.11 24.18 0.10
N ASP A 226 -11.82 24.98 -0.93
CA ASP A 226 -10.68 24.81 -1.84
C ASP A 226 -9.39 24.92 -1.03
N ASN A 227 -9.09 23.88 -0.27
CA ASN A 227 -7.82 23.71 0.40
C ASN A 227 -6.89 23.02 -0.61
N SER A 228 -6.57 23.74 -1.68
CA SER A 228 -5.55 23.37 -2.66
C SER A 228 -4.18 23.40 -1.97
N MET A 229 -3.92 22.40 -1.14
CA MET A 229 -2.58 22.07 -0.70
C MET A 229 -1.87 21.43 -1.90
N ASN A 230 -1.36 22.29 -2.77
CA ASN A 230 -0.56 21.89 -3.90
C ASN A 230 0.76 21.32 -3.35
N PHE A 231 1.17 20.14 -3.79
CA PHE A 231 2.41 19.47 -3.36
C PHE A 231 3.71 20.26 -3.68
N GLY A 232 3.61 21.49 -4.16
CA GLY A 232 4.74 22.37 -4.46
C GLY A 232 5.74 21.68 -5.38
N ALA A 233 7.03 21.87 -5.10
CA ALA A 233 8.11 21.25 -5.85
C ALA A 233 8.35 19.75 -5.50
N ALA A 234 7.46 19.07 -4.78
CA ALA A 234 7.70 17.70 -4.33
C ALA A 234 7.95 16.71 -5.48
N SER A 235 8.75 15.69 -5.21
CA SER A 235 9.01 14.60 -6.15
C SER A 235 8.69 13.25 -5.53
N PHE A 236 8.30 12.29 -6.35
CA PHE A 236 7.80 11.00 -5.90
C PHE A 236 8.58 9.83 -6.48
N THR A 237 8.83 8.81 -5.66
CA THR A 237 9.22 7.47 -6.11
C THR A 237 8.12 6.50 -5.66
N LEU A 238 7.57 5.72 -6.59
CA LEU A 238 6.57 4.70 -6.28
C LEU A 238 7.23 3.32 -6.24
N ILE A 239 6.89 2.51 -5.25
CA ILE A 239 7.47 1.18 -5.06
C ILE A 239 6.33 0.22 -4.76
N GLY A 240 6.17 -0.80 -5.58
CA GLY A 240 5.27 -1.92 -5.34
C GLY A 240 6.10 -3.16 -5.08
N PHE A 241 5.77 -3.90 -4.02
CA PHE A 241 6.37 -5.19 -3.75
C PHE A 241 5.34 -6.30 -3.83
N SER A 242 5.67 -7.40 -4.50
CA SER A 242 4.82 -8.59 -4.57
C SER A 242 3.40 -8.23 -5.06
N LYS A 243 2.37 -8.43 -4.22
CA LYS A 243 0.99 -8.02 -4.47
C LYS A 243 0.83 -6.50 -4.66
N GLY A 244 1.66 -5.66 -4.03
CA GLY A 244 1.64 -4.21 -4.19
C GLY A 244 1.87 -3.72 -5.62
N CYS A 245 2.54 -4.54 -6.46
CA CYS A 245 2.74 -4.24 -7.89
C CYS A 245 1.42 -4.11 -8.67
N VAL A 246 0.30 -4.68 -8.19
CA VAL A 246 -1.00 -4.53 -8.86
C VAL A 246 -1.46 -3.07 -8.87
N VAL A 247 -1.10 -2.28 -7.85
CA VAL A 247 -1.40 -0.84 -7.83
C VAL A 247 -0.63 -0.14 -8.93
N LEU A 248 0.67 -0.43 -9.06
CA LEU A 248 1.50 0.16 -10.11
C LEU A 248 1.00 -0.19 -11.51
N ASN A 249 0.61 -1.45 -11.73
CA ASN A 249 0.03 -1.89 -13.00
C ASN A 249 -1.26 -1.13 -13.31
N GLN A 250 -2.15 -0.97 -12.32
CA GLN A 250 -3.39 -0.22 -12.48
C GLN A 250 -3.14 1.25 -12.82
N LEU A 251 -2.16 1.89 -12.18
CA LEU A 251 -1.75 3.25 -12.54
C LEU A 251 -1.32 3.31 -14.01
N LEU A 252 -0.57 2.33 -14.52
CA LEU A 252 -0.19 2.33 -15.95
C LEU A 252 -1.42 2.29 -16.87
N TYR A 253 -2.40 1.41 -16.60
CA TYR A 253 -3.63 1.32 -17.40
C TYR A 253 -4.44 2.63 -17.42
N GLU A 254 -4.37 3.43 -16.35
CA GLU A 254 -5.06 4.71 -16.26
C GLU A 254 -4.29 5.90 -16.81
N LEU A 255 -2.99 5.78 -17.13
CA LEU A 255 -2.12 6.91 -17.49
C LEU A 255 -2.74 7.85 -18.52
N LYS A 256 -3.31 7.29 -19.59
CA LYS A 256 -3.89 8.05 -20.69
C LYS A 256 -5.08 8.91 -20.24
N GLU A 257 -5.96 8.36 -19.40
CA GLU A 257 -7.11 9.08 -18.87
C GLU A 257 -6.70 10.06 -17.76
N ALA A 258 -5.78 9.64 -16.90
CA ALA A 258 -5.23 10.42 -15.81
C ALA A 258 -4.54 11.72 -16.28
N LYS A 259 -3.83 11.68 -17.42
CA LYS A 259 -3.21 12.88 -18.03
C LYS A 259 -4.20 13.94 -18.53
N LYS A 260 -5.50 13.62 -18.65
CA LYS A 260 -6.53 14.58 -19.05
C LYS A 260 -6.91 15.53 -17.91
N ASP A 261 -6.77 15.08 -16.66
CA ASP A 261 -6.97 15.92 -15.48
C ASP A 261 -5.69 16.69 -15.13
N LYS A 262 -5.82 18.00 -14.90
CA LYS A 262 -4.65 18.87 -14.69
C LYS A 262 -3.88 18.56 -13.40
N ASN A 263 -4.60 18.23 -12.33
CA ASN A 263 -3.98 17.95 -11.03
C ASN A 263 -3.23 16.62 -11.09
N THR A 264 -3.85 15.64 -11.73
CA THR A 264 -3.28 14.30 -11.90
C THR A 264 -2.10 14.31 -12.87
N ASP A 265 -2.18 15.03 -14.00
CA ASP A 265 -1.06 15.21 -14.93
C ASP A 265 0.14 15.90 -14.25
N ALA A 266 -0.12 16.92 -13.43
CA ALA A 266 0.94 17.56 -12.64
C ALA A 266 1.57 16.59 -11.61
N PHE A 267 0.75 15.77 -10.96
CA PHE A 267 1.25 14.72 -10.05
C PHE A 267 2.11 13.69 -10.79
N ILE A 268 1.68 13.20 -11.96
CA ILE A 268 2.41 12.26 -12.80
C ILE A 268 3.80 12.82 -13.17
N LYS A 269 3.88 14.10 -13.56
CA LYS A 269 5.15 14.78 -13.91
C LYS A 269 6.13 14.90 -12.73
N ASN A 270 5.64 14.77 -11.51
CA ASN A 270 6.47 14.79 -10.30
C ASN A 270 6.96 13.39 -9.88
N ILE A 271 6.47 12.32 -10.51
CA ILE A 271 7.00 10.96 -10.31
C ILE A 271 8.34 10.84 -11.06
N ARG A 272 9.38 10.44 -10.33
CA ARG A 272 10.75 10.30 -10.85
C ARG A 272 11.08 8.87 -11.23
N ALA A 273 10.60 7.91 -10.43
CA ALA A 273 10.89 6.50 -10.61
C ALA A 273 9.73 5.63 -10.13
N ILE A 274 9.57 4.47 -10.77
CA ILE A 274 8.68 3.40 -10.33
C ILE A 274 9.48 2.09 -10.23
N TYR A 275 9.35 1.42 -9.08
CA TYR A 275 10.00 0.16 -8.77
C TYR A 275 8.97 -0.96 -8.63
N TRP A 276 9.07 -1.95 -9.51
CA TRP A 276 8.41 -3.24 -9.35
C TRP A 276 9.39 -4.19 -8.66
N LEU A 277 9.13 -4.50 -7.39
CA LEU A 277 9.93 -5.40 -6.58
C LEU A 277 9.24 -6.76 -6.49
N ASP A 278 9.77 -7.71 -7.25
CA ASP A 278 9.40 -9.12 -7.25
C ASP A 278 7.88 -9.36 -7.35
N GLY A 279 7.26 -8.69 -8.34
CA GLY A 279 5.82 -8.68 -8.54
C GLY A 279 5.22 -10.08 -8.71
N GLY A 280 4.12 -10.34 -7.99
CA GLY A 280 3.43 -11.62 -8.01
C GLY A 280 2.06 -11.54 -7.35
N HIS A 281 1.11 -12.34 -7.84
CA HIS A 281 -0.20 -12.52 -7.20
C HIS A 281 -0.82 -13.87 -7.60
N SER A 282 -1.94 -14.21 -6.96
CA SER A 282 -2.70 -15.46 -7.15
C SER A 282 -3.54 -15.52 -8.44
N GLY A 283 -3.45 -14.51 -9.30
CA GLY A 283 -4.17 -14.48 -10.59
C GLY A 283 -3.38 -15.18 -11.69
N GLY A 284 -4.06 -15.62 -12.75
CA GLY A 284 -3.45 -16.39 -13.85
C GLY A 284 -2.76 -15.56 -14.95
N SER A 285 -2.81 -14.24 -14.86
CA SER A 285 -2.23 -13.30 -15.83
C SER A 285 -2.16 -11.89 -15.24
N ASN A 286 -1.57 -10.95 -15.97
CA ASN A 286 -1.48 -9.52 -15.64
C ASN A 286 -0.66 -9.23 -14.38
N THR A 287 0.32 -10.08 -14.09
CA THR A 287 1.33 -9.79 -13.06
C THR A 287 2.27 -8.68 -13.50
N TRP A 288 2.56 -8.62 -14.81
CA TRP A 288 3.21 -7.48 -15.45
C TRP A 288 2.36 -6.99 -16.61
N VAL A 289 2.37 -5.67 -16.84
CA VAL A 289 1.65 -5.07 -17.98
C VAL A 289 2.32 -5.51 -19.28
N THR A 290 1.55 -6.02 -20.23
CA THR A 290 2.09 -6.46 -21.54
C THR A 290 1.35 -5.87 -22.74
N ASP A 291 0.46 -4.91 -22.49
CA ASP A 291 -0.24 -4.15 -23.50
C ASP A 291 0.70 -3.08 -24.10
N PRO A 292 1.04 -3.14 -25.39
CA PRO A 292 1.94 -2.19 -26.02
C PRO A 292 1.43 -0.75 -26.00
N GLU A 293 0.12 -0.51 -26.10
CA GLU A 293 -0.43 0.85 -26.11
C GLU A 293 -0.28 1.50 -24.73
N VAL A 294 -0.52 0.73 -23.67
CA VAL A 294 -0.31 1.17 -22.28
C VAL A 294 1.17 1.46 -22.03
N LEU A 295 2.07 0.57 -22.46
CA LEU A 295 3.51 0.74 -22.25
C LEU A 295 4.11 1.86 -23.11
N LYS A 296 3.55 2.13 -24.29
CA LYS A 296 3.93 3.28 -25.12
C LYS A 296 3.59 4.60 -24.44
N GLU A 297 2.40 4.72 -23.87
CA GLU A 297 1.98 5.89 -23.09
C GLU A 297 2.87 6.09 -21.86
N PHE A 298 3.25 4.99 -21.20
CA PHE A 298 4.17 5.02 -20.08
C PHE A 298 5.58 5.46 -20.49
N ALA A 299 6.13 4.93 -21.59
CA ALA A 299 7.45 5.29 -22.10
C ALA A 299 7.60 6.79 -22.36
N GLN A 300 6.53 7.45 -22.80
CA GLN A 300 6.50 8.90 -23.05
C GLN A 300 6.55 9.77 -21.79
N THR A 301 6.37 9.19 -20.60
CA THR A 301 6.43 9.94 -19.33
C THR A 301 7.86 10.32 -18.92
N GLY A 302 8.86 9.56 -19.38
CA GLY A 302 10.25 9.72 -18.94
C GLY A 302 10.51 9.28 -17.49
N ILE A 303 9.55 8.62 -16.84
CA ILE A 303 9.70 8.06 -15.49
C ILE A 303 10.71 6.91 -15.53
N ALA A 304 11.68 6.90 -14.61
CA ALA A 304 12.66 5.82 -14.53
C ALA A 304 12.00 4.50 -14.13
N VAL A 305 12.35 3.42 -14.83
CA VAL A 305 11.74 2.09 -14.67
C VAL A 305 12.72 1.14 -14.01
N HIS A 306 12.32 0.59 -12.87
CA HIS A 306 13.10 -0.39 -12.12
C HIS A 306 12.31 -1.69 -11.99
N ALA A 307 12.82 -2.78 -12.58
CA ALA A 307 12.21 -4.10 -12.58
C ALA A 307 13.16 -5.10 -11.90
N HIS A 308 12.93 -5.32 -10.60
CA HIS A 308 13.74 -6.22 -9.79
C HIS A 308 12.95 -7.49 -9.53
N VAL A 309 13.54 -8.65 -9.80
CA VAL A 309 12.85 -9.95 -9.68
C VAL A 309 13.76 -10.96 -9.01
N THR A 310 13.16 -12.01 -8.45
CA THR A 310 13.86 -13.17 -7.91
C THR A 310 13.42 -14.43 -8.66
N PRO A 311 14.25 -15.49 -8.68
CA PRO A 311 13.85 -16.80 -9.19
C PRO A 311 12.54 -17.33 -8.58
N TYR A 312 12.21 -16.95 -7.34
CA TYR A 312 10.98 -17.36 -6.66
C TYR A 312 9.71 -16.97 -7.43
N GLN A 313 9.69 -15.80 -8.07
CA GLN A 313 8.57 -15.38 -8.90
C GLN A 313 8.75 -15.79 -10.36
N VAL A 314 9.88 -15.44 -10.99
CA VAL A 314 9.99 -15.53 -12.45
C VAL A 314 10.34 -16.92 -12.97
N PHE A 315 10.87 -17.82 -12.14
CA PHE A 315 11.16 -19.22 -12.50
C PHE A 315 10.16 -20.23 -11.93
N ASP A 316 9.07 -19.77 -11.31
CA ASP A 316 7.99 -20.64 -10.85
C ASP A 316 7.29 -21.34 -12.04
N THR A 317 7.48 -22.65 -12.15
CA THR A 317 6.89 -23.44 -13.24
C THR A 317 5.37 -23.55 -13.16
N MET A 318 4.79 -23.46 -11.96
CA MET A 318 3.36 -23.47 -11.74
C MET A 318 2.73 -22.11 -12.10
N ARG A 319 3.51 -21.03 -12.02
CA ARG A 319 3.12 -19.66 -12.36
C ARG A 319 3.96 -19.09 -13.50
N SER A 320 4.20 -19.90 -14.54
CA SER A 320 5.13 -19.55 -15.63
C SER A 320 4.82 -18.27 -16.39
N TRP A 321 3.59 -17.75 -16.30
CA TRP A 321 3.23 -16.45 -16.90
C TRP A 321 4.00 -15.29 -16.27
N ILE A 322 4.36 -15.35 -14.98
CA ILE A 322 5.03 -14.24 -14.29
C ILE A 322 6.36 -13.90 -14.98
N GLY A 323 7.20 -14.91 -15.21
CA GLY A 323 8.47 -14.71 -15.91
C GLY A 323 8.31 -14.32 -17.39
N LYS A 324 7.29 -14.86 -18.07
CA LYS A 324 6.98 -14.54 -19.48
C LYS A 324 6.52 -13.08 -19.62
N GLU A 325 5.61 -12.64 -18.76
CA GLU A 325 5.07 -11.29 -18.73
C GLU A 325 6.15 -10.29 -18.32
N HIS A 326 6.97 -10.58 -17.29
CA HIS A 326 8.12 -9.75 -16.93
C HIS A 326 9.06 -9.53 -18.12
N LYS A 327 9.45 -10.61 -18.81
CA LYS A 327 10.33 -10.52 -19.98
C LYS A 327 9.70 -9.65 -21.08
N LYS A 328 8.40 -9.82 -21.33
CA LYS A 328 7.66 -9.06 -22.34
C LYS A 328 7.51 -7.58 -21.95
N PHE A 329 7.24 -7.28 -20.69
CA PHE A 329 7.18 -5.91 -20.15
C PHE A 329 8.49 -5.15 -20.40
N VAL A 330 9.61 -5.76 -20.01
CA VAL A 330 10.96 -5.19 -20.25
C VAL A 330 11.22 -5.02 -21.73
N GLN A 331 10.96 -6.05 -22.55
CA GLN A 331 11.21 -6.02 -23.98
C GLN A 331 10.45 -4.87 -24.67
N ILE A 332 9.15 -4.71 -24.41
CA ILE A 332 8.33 -3.67 -25.04
C ILE A 332 8.82 -2.27 -24.64
N LEU A 333 9.20 -2.06 -23.37
CA LEU A 333 9.72 -0.77 -22.92
C LEU A 333 11.07 -0.44 -23.57
N GLU A 334 11.97 -1.42 -23.70
CA GLU A 334 13.24 -1.25 -24.42
C GLU A 334 13.01 -0.95 -25.91
N GLU A 335 12.01 -1.58 -26.55
CA GLU A 335 11.60 -1.28 -27.94
C GLU A 335 11.07 0.15 -28.09
N PHE A 336 10.44 0.72 -27.06
CA PHE A 336 10.05 2.14 -27.01
C PHE A 336 11.18 3.07 -26.55
N GLY A 337 12.41 2.58 -26.40
CA GLY A 337 13.59 3.39 -26.07
C GLY A 337 13.77 3.71 -24.58
N VAL A 338 13.03 3.03 -23.69
CA VAL A 338 13.18 3.19 -22.25
C VAL A 338 14.38 2.37 -21.75
N GLN A 339 15.28 3.00 -21.01
CA GLN A 339 16.34 2.27 -20.30
C GLN A 339 15.77 1.68 -19.01
N VAL A 340 15.43 0.39 -19.04
CA VAL A 340 14.90 -0.32 -17.86
C VAL A 340 16.06 -0.81 -16.98
N ASN A 341 16.08 -0.39 -15.72
CA ASN A 341 16.96 -0.98 -14.72
C ASN A 341 16.38 -2.34 -14.30
N LYS A 342 16.88 -3.40 -14.92
CA LYS A 342 16.43 -4.79 -14.68
C LYS A 342 17.48 -5.58 -13.92
N LEU A 343 17.08 -6.28 -12.87
CA LEU A 343 17.98 -7.12 -12.09
C LEU A 343 17.28 -8.39 -11.59
N LEU A 344 17.88 -9.55 -11.89
CA LEU A 344 17.52 -10.84 -11.30
C LEU A 344 18.40 -11.06 -10.06
N HIS A 345 17.81 -10.89 -8.89
CA HIS A 345 18.47 -11.09 -7.61
C HIS A 345 18.54 -12.57 -7.24
N PHE A 346 19.58 -12.97 -6.52
CA PHE A 346 19.72 -14.33 -5.97
C PHE A 346 19.66 -15.44 -7.03
N ALA A 347 20.18 -15.18 -8.24
CA ALA A 347 20.13 -16.11 -9.36
C ALA A 347 20.79 -17.47 -9.07
N ASP A 348 21.79 -17.47 -8.18
CA ASP A 348 22.54 -18.66 -7.76
C ASP A 348 21.97 -19.34 -6.49
N GLU A 349 20.91 -18.79 -5.89
CA GLU A 349 20.24 -19.36 -4.72
C GLU A 349 19.01 -20.20 -5.11
N ILE A 350 18.62 -21.15 -4.25
CA ILE A 350 17.38 -21.92 -4.45
C ILE A 350 16.18 -20.98 -4.24
N PRO A 351 15.23 -20.91 -5.19
CA PRO A 351 14.06 -20.04 -5.09
C PRO A 351 13.30 -20.22 -3.77
N SER A 352 13.16 -19.15 -2.99
CA SER A 352 12.50 -19.21 -1.68
C SER A 352 11.72 -17.94 -1.35
N LEU A 353 10.78 -18.05 -0.40
CA LEU A 353 10.06 -16.89 0.13
C LEU A 353 11.00 -15.95 0.91
N ASP A 354 12.10 -16.46 1.43
CA ASP A 354 13.16 -15.64 2.03
C ASP A 354 13.81 -14.72 0.97
N ASN A 355 14.16 -15.25 -0.21
CA ASN A 355 14.65 -14.43 -1.33
C ASN A 355 13.63 -13.37 -1.75
N HIS A 356 12.35 -13.77 -1.82
CA HIS A 356 11.26 -12.87 -2.16
C HIS A 356 11.26 -11.63 -1.25
N PHE A 357 11.33 -11.81 0.07
CA PHE A 357 11.39 -10.67 0.98
C PHE A 357 12.74 -9.95 1.01
N ARG A 358 13.87 -10.67 0.91
CA ARG A 358 15.22 -10.07 0.91
C ARG A 358 15.47 -9.13 -0.25
N VAL A 359 14.64 -9.12 -1.29
CA VAL A 359 14.72 -8.13 -2.37
C VAL A 359 14.75 -6.69 -1.84
N HIS A 360 14.05 -6.40 -0.73
CA HIS A 360 14.02 -5.07 -0.10
C HIS A 360 15.41 -4.56 0.30
N GLU A 361 16.31 -5.46 0.67
CA GLU A 361 17.65 -5.11 1.14
C GLU A 361 18.58 -4.78 -0.03
N VAL A 362 18.37 -5.38 -1.20
CA VAL A 362 19.37 -5.46 -2.27
C VAL A 362 19.01 -4.75 -3.58
N PHE A 363 17.77 -4.24 -3.72
CA PHE A 363 17.33 -3.60 -4.98
C PHE A 363 18.06 -2.31 -5.36
#